data_AF-A0ABD5V0J4-F1
#
_entry.id   AF-A0ABD5V0J4-F1
#
_cell.length_a   1.000
_cell.length_b   1.000
_cell.length_c   1.000
_cell.angle_alpha   90.00
_cell.angle_beta   90.00
_cell.angle_gamma   90.00
#
_symmetry.space_group_name_H-M   'P 1'
#
loop_
_entity.id
_entity.type
_entity.pdbx_description
1 polymer ?
#
loop_
_entity_poly.entity_id
_entity_poly.type
_entity_poly.pdbx_seq_one_letter_code
_entity_poly.pdbx_strand_id
1 'polypeptide(L)'
;MLSDDELAGICDLFGALTREELREARSELAFRQGRDPGPEKRVEGAIEAYALVEHDGLLLAGPAAFPTLPEGAGDLPHILEVPEREVDREAVGERVLERLRAEDDPELAREVSYDLEAWAPVDASGVREREQERL
;
A
#
# COMPACT_ATOMS: atom_id res chain seq x y z
N MET A 1 -11.83 -12.18 3.38
CA MET A 1 -10.99 -11.05 3.82
C MET A 1 -10.12 -10.69 2.65
N LEU A 2 -9.91 -9.39 2.41
CA LEU A 2 -9.13 -8.93 1.28
C LEU A 2 -7.64 -9.28 1.44
N SER A 3 -6.98 -9.62 0.35
CA SER A 3 -5.52 -9.77 0.27
C SER A 3 -4.80 -8.41 0.31
N ASP A 4 -3.47 -8.44 0.36
CA ASP A 4 -2.63 -7.23 0.28
C ASP A 4 -2.84 -6.55 -1.07
N ASP A 5 -2.81 -7.33 -2.14
CA ASP A 5 -3.04 -6.87 -3.51
C ASP A 5 -4.46 -6.32 -3.71
N GLU A 6 -5.47 -6.90 -3.05
CA GLU A 6 -6.85 -6.39 -3.11
C GLU A 6 -7.01 -5.08 -2.34
N LEU A 7 -6.35 -4.92 -1.20
CA LEU A 7 -6.31 -3.64 -0.48
C LEU A 7 -5.57 -2.57 -1.28
N ALA A 8 -4.42 -2.93 -1.84
CA ALA A 8 -3.65 -2.06 -2.73
C ALA A 8 -4.47 -1.68 -3.96
N GLY A 9 -5.20 -2.63 -4.57
CA GLY A 9 -6.09 -2.37 -5.70
C GLY A 9 -7.24 -1.42 -5.39
N ILE A 10 -7.79 -1.46 -4.18
CA ILE A 10 -8.76 -0.45 -3.73
C ILE A 10 -8.07 0.92 -3.61
N CYS A 11 -6.92 1.03 -2.95
CA CYS A 11 -6.23 2.33 -2.85
C CYS A 11 -5.83 2.89 -4.23
N ASP A 12 -5.35 2.03 -5.13
CA ASP A 12 -4.93 2.38 -6.49
C ASP A 12 -6.10 2.91 -7.33
N LEU A 13 -7.30 2.35 -7.16
CA LEU A 13 -8.52 2.83 -7.84
C LEU A 13 -8.81 4.32 -7.58
N PHE A 14 -8.40 4.83 -6.41
CA PHE A 14 -8.58 6.22 -6.01
C PHE A 14 -7.26 7.02 -6.07
N GLY A 15 -6.15 6.39 -6.47
CA GLY A 15 -4.79 6.90 -6.32
C GLY A 15 -4.30 6.95 -4.87
N ALA A 16 -5.13 7.46 -3.95
CA ALA A 16 -4.90 7.42 -2.51
C ALA A 16 -6.20 7.59 -1.70
N LEU A 17 -6.29 6.90 -0.56
CA LEU A 17 -7.43 6.97 0.37
C LEU A 17 -6.98 7.34 1.76
N THR A 18 -7.79 8.06 2.52
CA THR A 18 -7.60 8.13 3.98
C THR A 18 -7.91 6.77 4.62
N ARG A 19 -7.46 6.57 5.87
CA ARG A 19 -7.82 5.36 6.65
C ARG A 19 -9.34 5.19 6.80
N GLU A 20 -10.08 6.28 6.93
CA GLU A 20 -11.54 6.25 7.06
C GLU A 20 -12.22 5.86 5.74
N GLU A 21 -11.79 6.45 4.62
CA GLU A 21 -12.33 6.11 3.30
C GLU A 21 -12.01 4.65 2.91
N LEU A 22 -10.80 4.15 3.21
CA LEU A 22 -10.49 2.74 2.98
C LEU A 22 -11.36 1.81 3.84
N ARG A 23 -11.64 2.19 5.09
CA ARG A 23 -12.56 1.43 5.94
C ARG A 23 -13.96 1.41 5.33
N GLU A 24 -14.45 2.56 4.87
CA GLU A 24 -15.77 2.67 4.24
C GLU A 24 -15.85 1.84 2.94
N ALA A 25 -14.83 1.93 2.07
CA ALA A 25 -14.72 1.11 0.87
C ALA A 25 -14.76 -0.39 1.16
N ARG A 26 -14.03 -0.83 2.19
CA ARG A 26 -14.06 -2.23 2.65
C ARG A 26 -15.43 -2.65 3.17
N SER A 27 -16.08 -1.77 3.95
CA SER A 27 -17.42 -2.00 4.49
C SER A 27 -18.48 -2.10 3.40
N GLU A 28 -18.47 -1.19 2.42
CA GLU A 28 -19.41 -1.17 1.30
C GLU A 28 -19.24 -2.42 0.42
N LEU A 29 -17.99 -2.78 0.09
CA LEU A 29 -17.70 -3.98 -0.69
C LEU A 29 -18.16 -5.26 0.03
N ALA A 30 -17.88 -5.35 1.33
CA ALA A 30 -18.27 -6.49 2.14
C ALA A 30 -19.80 -6.62 2.24
N PHE A 31 -20.50 -5.50 2.44
CA PHE A 31 -21.96 -5.45 2.46
C PHE A 31 -22.56 -5.98 1.15
N ARG A 32 -22.07 -5.50 0.00
CA ARG A 32 -22.51 -5.96 -1.33
C ARG A 32 -22.27 -7.44 -1.58
N GLN A 33 -21.20 -8.00 -1.02
CA GLN A 33 -20.87 -9.42 -1.14
C GLN A 33 -21.54 -10.30 -0.08
N GLY A 34 -22.27 -9.73 0.89
CA GLY A 34 -22.81 -10.46 2.03
C GLY A 34 -21.73 -11.07 2.93
N ARG A 35 -20.58 -10.40 3.04
CA ARG A 35 -19.40 -10.83 3.80
C ARG A 35 -19.07 -9.85 4.92
N ASP A 36 -18.15 -10.25 5.80
CA ASP A 36 -17.55 -9.37 6.79
C ASP A 36 -16.33 -8.62 6.17
N PRO A 37 -16.16 -7.31 6.43
CA PRO A 37 -15.04 -6.52 5.90
C PRO A 37 -13.67 -6.95 6.44
N GLY A 38 -13.64 -7.79 7.47
CA GLY A 38 -12.44 -8.19 8.17
C GLY A 38 -11.96 -7.15 9.17
N PRO A 39 -10.96 -7.49 9.99
CA PRO A 39 -10.49 -6.63 11.05
C PRO A 39 -9.62 -5.49 10.51
N GLU A 40 -9.60 -4.35 11.21
CA GLU A 40 -8.76 -3.19 10.83
C GLU A 40 -7.28 -3.56 10.75
N LYS A 41 -6.77 -4.37 11.70
CA LYS A 41 -5.37 -4.88 11.76
C LYS A 41 -4.83 -5.47 10.46
N ARG A 42 -5.71 -5.81 9.51
CA ARG A 42 -5.33 -6.25 8.18
C ARG A 42 -4.65 -5.15 7.37
N VAL A 43 -5.06 -3.89 7.55
CA VAL A 43 -4.45 -2.71 6.91
C VAL A 43 -3.06 -2.47 7.50
N GLU A 44 -2.90 -2.57 8.82
CA GLU A 44 -1.58 -2.50 9.48
C GLU A 44 -0.64 -3.58 8.95
N GLY A 45 -1.10 -4.83 8.82
CA GLY A 45 -0.29 -5.89 8.22
C GLY A 45 0.13 -5.61 6.78
N ALA A 46 -0.73 -4.98 5.98
CA ALA A 46 -0.39 -4.58 4.61
C ALA A 46 0.65 -3.43 4.58
N ILE A 47 0.59 -2.52 5.55
CA ILE A 47 1.60 -1.47 5.73
C ILE A 47 2.93 -2.09 6.17
N GLU A 48 2.91 -3.02 7.13
CA GLU A 48 4.09 -3.77 7.59
C GLU A 48 4.76 -4.51 6.43
N ALA A 49 3.98 -5.14 5.55
CA ALA A 49 4.45 -5.85 4.36
C ALA A 49 4.81 -4.94 3.17
N TYR A 50 4.78 -3.61 3.31
CA TYR A 50 5.02 -2.64 2.21
C TYR A 50 4.07 -2.75 1.01
N ALA A 51 2.97 -3.49 1.16
CA ALA A 51 1.90 -3.56 0.17
C ALA A 51 1.00 -2.33 0.19
N LEU A 52 0.93 -1.64 1.33
CA LEU A 52 0.40 -0.29 1.45
C LEU A 52 1.47 0.66 2.00
N VAL A 53 1.40 1.92 1.58
CA VAL A 53 2.25 3.00 2.13
C VAL A 53 1.35 4.07 2.73
N GLU A 54 1.68 4.49 3.95
CA GLU A 54 1.05 5.63 4.60
C GLU A 54 1.92 6.88 4.44
N HIS A 55 1.35 7.93 3.87
CA HIS A 55 2.01 9.22 3.65
C HIS A 55 1.00 10.36 3.82
N ASP A 56 1.30 11.34 4.67
CA ASP A 56 0.45 12.52 4.94
C ASP A 56 -1.03 12.20 5.23
N GLY A 57 -1.27 11.10 5.96
CA GLY A 57 -2.62 10.65 6.35
C GLY A 57 -3.38 9.90 5.24
N LEU A 58 -2.72 9.66 4.10
CA LEU A 58 -3.23 8.89 2.98
C LEU A 58 -2.56 7.51 2.92
N LEU A 59 -3.28 6.54 2.39
CA LEU A 59 -2.87 5.18 2.08
C LEU A 59 -2.84 5.02 0.57
N LEU A 60 -1.72 4.48 0.08
CA LEU A 60 -1.46 4.20 -1.33
C LEU A 60 -1.12 2.73 -1.51
N ALA A 61 -1.31 2.21 -2.72
CA ALA A 61 -0.68 0.97 -3.15
C ALA A 61 0.85 1.08 -3.03
N GLY A 62 1.46 0.21 -2.25
CA GLY A 62 2.91 0.21 -1.97
C GLY A 62 3.73 -0.60 -2.98
N PRO A 63 5.07 -0.52 -2.87
CA PRO A 63 5.99 -1.17 -3.81
C PRO A 63 5.93 -2.69 -3.78
N ALA A 64 5.59 -3.31 -2.63
CA ALA A 64 5.53 -4.76 -2.51
C ALA A 64 4.16 -5.36 -2.92
N ALA A 65 3.27 -4.55 -3.48
CA ALA A 65 1.97 -5.01 -3.97
C ALA A 65 1.96 -5.15 -5.49
N PHE A 66 1.15 -6.09 -5.97
CA PHE A 66 0.67 -6.15 -7.35
C PHE A 66 -0.83 -5.86 -7.34
N PRO A 67 -1.24 -4.57 -7.35
CA PRO A 67 -2.62 -4.17 -7.12
C PRO A 67 -3.61 -4.94 -8.00
N THR A 68 -4.57 -5.57 -7.35
CA THR A 68 -5.62 -6.36 -8.01
C THR A 68 -6.96 -5.84 -7.53
N LEU A 69 -7.81 -5.40 -8.45
CA LEU A 69 -9.10 -4.86 -8.05
C LEU A 69 -10.05 -5.99 -7.61
N PRO A 70 -10.57 -5.98 -6.37
CA PRO A 70 -11.48 -7.03 -5.92
C PRO A 70 -12.82 -6.94 -6.65
N GLU A 71 -13.52 -8.08 -6.72
CA GLU A 71 -14.80 -8.18 -7.44
C GLU A 71 -15.84 -7.18 -6.91
N GLY A 72 -16.37 -6.35 -7.81
CA GLY A 72 -17.38 -5.34 -7.47
C GLY A 72 -16.83 -4.01 -6.95
N ALA A 73 -15.51 -3.85 -6.83
CA ALA A 73 -14.91 -2.62 -6.32
C ALA A 73 -14.85 -1.47 -7.35
N GLY A 74 -15.00 -1.75 -8.65
CA GLY A 74 -14.91 -0.72 -9.70
C GLY A 74 -15.98 0.39 -9.62
N ASP A 75 -17.07 0.16 -8.87
CA ASP A 75 -18.14 1.13 -8.66
C ASP A 75 -17.92 2.01 -7.41
N LEU A 76 -16.93 1.70 -6.57
CA LEU A 76 -16.66 2.41 -5.31
C LEU A 76 -16.49 3.93 -5.46
N PRO A 77 -15.77 4.46 -6.47
CA PRO A 77 -15.65 5.91 -6.65
C PRO A 77 -16.99 6.62 -6.81
N HIS A 78 -17.97 5.97 -7.44
CA HIS A 78 -19.30 6.53 -7.62
C HIS A 78 -20.17 6.42 -6.38
N ILE A 79 -20.00 5.37 -5.58
CA ILE A 79 -20.82 5.09 -4.40
C ILE A 79 -20.41 5.95 -3.23
N LEU A 80 -19.10 6.05 -3.00
CA LEU A 80 -18.53 6.74 -1.83
C LEU A 80 -18.41 8.26 -2.06
N GLU A 81 -18.58 8.72 -3.31
CA GLU A 81 -18.36 10.11 -3.71
C GLU A 81 -16.95 10.63 -3.32
N VAL A 82 -15.99 9.71 -3.19
CA VAL A 82 -14.59 10.02 -2.87
C VAL A 82 -13.83 10.31 -4.18
N PRO A 83 -13.15 11.46 -4.28
CA PRO A 83 -12.41 11.82 -5.48
C PRO A 83 -11.12 11.00 -5.59
N GLU A 84 -10.66 10.80 -6.83
CA GLU A 84 -9.31 10.33 -7.12
C GLU A 84 -8.28 11.39 -6.69
N ARG A 85 -7.11 10.94 -6.21
CA ARG A 85 -6.02 11.78 -5.72
C ARG A 85 -4.72 11.46 -6.41
N GLU A 86 -4.04 12.50 -6.88
CA GLU A 86 -2.66 12.40 -7.30
C GLU A 86 -1.74 12.70 -6.11
N VAL A 87 -0.74 11.84 -5.90
CA VAL A 87 0.27 11.99 -4.85
C VAL A 87 1.65 11.97 -5.50
N ASP A 88 2.55 12.81 -4.98
CA ASP A 88 3.94 12.87 -5.44
C ASP A 88 4.67 11.54 -5.17
N ARG A 89 4.86 10.75 -6.23
CA ARG A 89 5.46 9.40 -6.15
C ARG A 89 6.91 9.45 -5.68
N GLU A 90 7.65 10.52 -6.01
CA GLU A 90 9.04 10.68 -5.58
C GLU A 90 9.08 10.90 -4.07
N ALA A 91 8.28 11.84 -3.56
CA ALA A 91 8.18 12.11 -2.12
C ALA A 91 7.74 10.89 -1.30
N VAL A 92 6.76 10.13 -1.80
CA VAL A 92 6.33 8.88 -1.14
C VAL A 92 7.46 7.84 -1.21
N GLY A 93 8.15 7.73 -2.34
CA GLY A 93 9.30 6.84 -2.51
C GLY A 93 10.43 7.13 -1.52
N GLU A 94 10.77 8.40 -1.31
CA GLU A 94 11.77 8.81 -0.32
C GLU A 94 11.34 8.40 1.09
N ARG A 95 10.05 8.54 1.42
CA ARG A 95 9.53 8.12 2.72
C ARG A 95 9.63 6.61 2.93
N VAL A 96 9.36 5.80 1.90
CA VAL A 96 9.53 4.35 1.96
C VAL A 96 11.01 3.99 2.10
N LEU A 97 11.90 4.68 1.39
CA LEU A 97 13.33 4.48 1.48
C LEU A 97 13.87 4.72 2.90
N GLU A 98 13.42 5.79 3.56
CA GLU A 98 13.75 6.05 4.96
C GLU A 98 13.32 4.92 5.88
N ARG A 99 12.12 4.37 5.65
CA ARG A 99 11.59 3.26 6.44
C ARG A 99 12.40 1.98 6.21
N LEU A 100 12.73 1.64 4.96
CA LEU A 100 13.55 0.48 4.64
C LEU A 100 14.94 0.53 5.29
N ARG A 101 15.54 1.72 5.40
CA ARG A 101 16.83 1.90 6.12
C ARG A 101 16.74 1.57 7.61
N ALA A 102 15.55 1.69 8.21
CA ALA A 102 15.27 1.38 9.59
C ALA A 102 14.67 -0.02 9.79
N GLU A 103 14.51 -0.79 8.71
CA GLU A 103 13.93 -2.13 8.76
C GLU A 103 14.87 -3.12 9.48
N ASP A 104 14.27 -3.92 10.37
CA ASP A 104 14.98 -4.87 11.20
C ASP A 104 15.27 -6.16 10.43
N ASP A 105 14.39 -6.56 9.52
CA ASP A 105 14.55 -7.72 8.63
C ASP A 105 15.40 -7.37 7.39
N PRO A 106 16.67 -7.83 7.31
CA PRO A 106 17.56 -7.50 6.19
C PRO A 106 17.13 -8.17 4.88
N GLU A 107 16.45 -9.33 4.92
CA GLU A 107 15.98 -10.00 3.71
C GLU A 107 14.82 -9.23 3.10
N LEU A 108 13.84 -8.86 3.92
CA LEU A 108 12.70 -8.03 3.51
C LEU A 108 13.15 -6.66 3.01
N ALA A 109 14.03 -5.99 3.76
CA ALA A 109 14.55 -4.68 3.38
C ALA A 109 15.23 -4.71 2.00
N ARG A 110 16.02 -5.76 1.74
CA ARG A 110 16.68 -5.97 0.45
C ARG A 110 15.69 -6.26 -0.66
N GLU A 111 14.70 -7.13 -0.44
CA GLU A 111 13.66 -7.46 -1.43
C GLU A 111 12.90 -6.20 -1.85
N VAL A 112 12.28 -5.51 -0.89
CA VAL A 112 11.45 -4.33 -1.16
C VAL A 112 12.27 -3.17 -1.73
N SER A 113 13.58 -3.08 -1.46
CA SER A 113 14.42 -2.06 -2.09
C SER A 113 14.49 -2.18 -3.62
N TYR A 114 14.40 -3.39 -4.17
CA TYR A 114 14.35 -3.57 -5.63
C TYR A 114 13.00 -3.15 -6.19
N ASP A 115 11.91 -3.53 -5.51
CA ASP A 115 10.56 -3.15 -5.92
C ASP A 115 10.36 -1.63 -5.81
N LEU A 116 10.94 -0.99 -4.79
CA LEU A 116 10.88 0.45 -4.60
C LEU A 116 11.49 1.23 -5.77
N GLU A 117 12.64 0.80 -6.29
CA GLU A 117 13.27 1.46 -7.46
C GLU A 117 12.48 1.27 -8.75
N ALA A 118 11.70 0.19 -8.86
CA ALA A 118 10.78 0.00 -9.96
C ALA A 118 9.50 0.84 -9.80
N TRP A 119 9.09 1.09 -8.55
CA TRP A 119 7.82 1.73 -8.20
C TRP A 119 7.89 3.26 -8.08
N ALA A 120 9.04 3.82 -7.67
CA ALA A 120 9.26 5.25 -7.52
C ALA A 120 10.65 5.68 -8.03
N PRO A 121 10.82 6.95 -8.46
CA PRO A 121 12.08 7.46 -8.99
C PRO A 121 13.09 7.78 -7.86
N VAL A 122 13.46 6.77 -7.06
CA VAL A 122 14.40 6.91 -5.95
C VAL A 122 15.56 5.93 -6.08
N ASP A 123 16.67 6.20 -5.40
CA ASP A 123 17.83 5.30 -5.34
C ASP A 123 17.86 4.54 -4.01
N ALA A 124 17.63 3.23 -4.08
CA ALA A 124 17.62 2.33 -2.93
C ALA A 124 18.89 1.46 -2.84
N SER A 125 19.90 1.71 -3.69
CA SER A 125 21.17 0.96 -3.70
C SER A 125 21.86 0.92 -2.34
N GLY A 126 21.87 2.04 -1.62
CA GLY A 126 22.46 2.12 -0.28
C GLY A 126 21.78 1.23 0.77
N VAL A 127 20.49 0.88 0.61
CA VAL A 127 19.84 -0.12 1.47
C VAL A 127 20.42 -1.49 1.19
N ARG A 128 20.53 -1.88 -0.09
CA ARG A 128 21.07 -3.19 -0.48
C ARG A 128 22.51 -3.40 -0.04
N GLU A 129 23.34 -2.36 -0.19
CA GLU A 129 24.73 -2.40 0.27
C GLU A 129 24.82 -2.65 1.77
N ARG A 130 24.01 -1.93 2.57
CA ARG A 130 23.94 -2.13 4.03
C ARG A 130 23.47 -3.53 4.40
N GLU A 131 22.38 -4.02 3.79
CA GLU A 131 21.82 -5.32 4.15
C GLU A 131 22.74 -6.48 3.73
N GLN A 132 23.48 -6.33 2.64
CA GLN A 132 24.49 -7.32 2.23
C GLN A 132 25.58 -7.52 3.30
N GLU A 133 25.90 -6.50 4.10
CA GLU A 133 26.85 -6.59 5.21
C GLU A 133 26.24 -7.22 6.47
N ARG A 134 24.90 -7.31 6.57
CA ARG A 134 24.15 -7.85 7.73
C ARG A 134 23.77 -9.33 7.59
N LEU A 135 23.87 -9.91 6.39
CA LEU A 135 23.60 -11.32 6.08
C LEU A 135 24.83 -12.21 6.31
#